data_AF-A0A9P7SFT3-F1
#
_entry.id   AF-A0A9P7SFT3-F1
#
_cell.length_a   1.000
_cell.length_b   1.000
_cell.length_c   1.000
_cell.angle_alpha   90.00
_cell.angle_beta   90.00
_cell.angle_gamma   90.00
#
_symmetry.space_group_name_H-M   'P 1'
#
loop_
_entity.id
_entity.type
_entity.pdbx_description
1 polymer ?
#
loop_
_entity_poly.entity_id
_entity_poly.type
_entity_poly.pdbx_seq_one_letter_code
_entity_poly.pdbx_strand_id
1 'polypeptide(L)'
;MYGEERPLHFCTEEGGREFITSPYQKGYTVAVIDAVQYPYKFREPGFQCPIRLEDPRMIKVFPLSLAKMLAMGDQIRPFSIRQHNNMRKCHGCGNNAAAESMKRCGICFSVWYCNKECQTAGWTTKTHKSDCKFLKDPDLRALFLFKWDEAQVCDGFPLRVADDSC
;
A
#
# COMPACT_ATOMS: atom_id res chain seq x y z
N MET A 1 -11.66 -12.36 -12.89
CA MET A 1 -12.34 -13.04 -11.77
C MET A 1 -12.27 -12.10 -10.56
N TYR A 2 -13.36 -11.40 -10.25
CA TYR A 2 -13.51 -10.63 -9.02
C TYR A 2 -14.77 -11.17 -8.33
N GLY A 3 -14.68 -11.50 -7.04
CA GLY A 3 -15.87 -11.87 -6.24
C GLY A 3 -15.89 -13.25 -5.59
N GLU A 4 -14.75 -13.93 -5.42
CA GLU A 4 -14.72 -15.11 -4.56
C GLU A 4 -14.58 -14.69 -3.09
N GLU A 5 -15.59 -15.02 -2.28
CA GLU A 5 -15.51 -14.86 -0.83
C GLU A 5 -14.59 -15.92 -0.25
N ARG A 6 -13.53 -15.51 0.45
CA ARG A 6 -12.58 -16.42 1.11
C ARG A 6 -12.64 -16.22 2.63
N PRO A 7 -12.88 -17.28 3.42
CA PRO A 7 -12.89 -17.15 4.86
C PRO A 7 -11.47 -16.90 5.39
N LEU A 8 -11.34 -15.92 6.30
CA LEU A 8 -10.13 -15.70 7.09
C LEU A 8 -10.31 -16.37 8.45
N HIS A 9 -9.36 -17.23 8.84
CA HIS A 9 -9.34 -17.87 10.14
C HIS A 9 -8.21 -17.29 10.98
N PHE A 10 -8.56 -16.57 12.04
CA PHE A 10 -7.60 -16.02 13.00
C PHE A 10 -7.13 -17.12 13.94
N CYS A 11 -5.85 -17.49 13.80
CA CYS A 11 -5.13 -18.40 14.67
C CYS A 11 -4.13 -17.64 15.55
N THR A 12 -4.43 -16.37 15.84
CA THR A 12 -3.64 -15.48 16.69
C THR A 12 -3.97 -15.72 18.16
N GLU A 13 -3.11 -15.26 19.09
CA GLU A 13 -3.33 -15.43 20.54
C GLU A 13 -4.68 -14.89 21.02
N GLU A 14 -5.10 -13.75 20.45
CA GLU A 14 -6.35 -13.07 20.79
C GLU A 14 -7.54 -13.51 19.91
N GLY A 15 -7.35 -14.50 19.03
CA GLY A 15 -8.40 -15.04 18.16
C GLY A 15 -9.04 -13.99 17.24
N GLY A 16 -8.27 -12.99 16.82
CA GLY A 16 -8.72 -11.92 15.92
C GLY A 16 -9.34 -10.71 16.63
N ARG A 17 -9.43 -10.69 17.97
CA ARG A 17 -9.96 -9.53 18.73
C ARG A 17 -9.11 -8.27 18.55
N GLU A 18 -7.83 -8.42 18.26
CA GLU A 18 -6.91 -7.34 17.93
C GLU A 18 -7.39 -6.51 16.72
N PHE A 19 -8.21 -7.09 15.84
CA PHE A 19 -8.80 -6.40 14.68
C PHE A 19 -10.17 -5.77 14.95
N ILE A 20 -10.82 -6.10 16.06
CA ILE A 20 -12.15 -5.57 16.42
C ILE A 20 -12.06 -4.09 16.84
N THR A 21 -10.89 -3.63 17.26
CA THR A 21 -10.67 -2.25 17.72
C THR A 21 -10.60 -1.22 16.58
N SER A 22 -10.41 -1.66 15.33
CA SER A 22 -10.42 -0.78 14.15
C SER A 22 -11.80 -0.76 13.49
N PRO A 23 -12.43 0.41 13.28
CA PRO A 23 -13.69 0.49 12.55
C PRO A 23 -13.45 0.15 11.08
N TYR A 24 -13.72 -1.09 10.69
CA TYR A 24 -13.79 -1.50 9.30
C TYR A 24 -15.23 -1.44 8.81
N GLN A 25 -15.41 -1.17 7.52
CA GLN A 25 -16.73 -1.11 6.89
C GLN A 25 -16.67 -1.68 5.48
N LYS A 26 -17.84 -2.07 4.96
CA LYS A 26 -17.96 -2.52 3.58
C LYS A 26 -17.37 -1.47 2.63
N GLY A 27 -16.52 -1.93 1.71
CA GLY A 27 -15.80 -1.08 0.76
C GLY A 27 -14.37 -0.72 1.17
N TYR A 28 -13.92 -1.10 2.37
CA TYR A 28 -12.51 -1.06 2.74
C TYR A 28 -11.73 -2.20 2.09
N THR A 29 -10.43 -2.02 1.97
CA THR A 29 -9.51 -3.02 1.41
C THR A 29 -8.73 -3.68 2.52
N VAL A 30 -8.66 -5.00 2.49
CA VAL A 30 -7.84 -5.79 3.40
C VAL A 30 -6.64 -6.32 2.62
N ALA A 31 -5.43 -5.97 3.05
CA ALA A 31 -4.21 -6.58 2.54
C ALA A 31 -3.80 -7.70 3.48
N VAL A 32 -3.58 -8.90 2.93
CA VAL A 32 -3.03 -10.05 3.65
C VAL A 32 -1.70 -10.42 2.99
N ILE A 33 -0.62 -10.37 3.74
CA ILE A 33 0.73 -10.75 3.35
C ILE A 33 0.91 -12.25 3.59
N ASP A 34 1.64 -12.91 2.69
CA ASP A 34 1.94 -14.34 2.78
C ASP A 34 0.70 -15.22 3.01
N ALA A 35 -0.36 -14.92 2.25
CA ALA A 35 -1.66 -15.58 2.41
C ALA A 35 -1.60 -17.05 1.96
N VAL A 36 -1.44 -17.96 2.92
CA VAL A 36 -1.46 -19.41 2.66
C VAL A 36 -2.86 -19.98 2.90
N GLN A 37 -3.40 -20.64 1.87
CA GLN A 37 -4.62 -21.44 2.01
C GLN A 37 -4.28 -22.77 2.66
N TYR A 38 -5.00 -23.13 3.72
CA TYR A 38 -4.78 -24.40 4.39
C TYR A 38 -5.72 -25.47 3.83
N PRO A 39 -5.21 -26.55 3.19
CA PRO A 39 -6.06 -27.64 2.73
C PRO A 39 -6.57 -28.42 3.94
N TYR A 40 -7.83 -28.23 4.30
CA TYR A 40 -8.45 -29.03 5.34
C TYR A 40 -8.63 -30.46 4.84
N LYS A 41 -8.08 -31.45 5.55
CA LYS A 41 -8.03 -32.87 5.13
C LYS A 41 -9.41 -33.56 5.11
N PHE A 42 -10.48 -32.89 5.54
CA PHE A 42 -11.85 -33.38 5.47
C PHE A 42 -12.70 -32.43 4.63
N ARG A 43 -12.91 -32.79 3.37
CA ARG A 43 -13.65 -31.97 2.41
C ARG A 43 -15.14 -32.27 2.59
N GLU A 44 -15.86 -31.46 3.38
CA GLU A 44 -17.30 -31.35 3.18
C GLU A 44 -17.55 -30.64 1.84
N PRO A 45 -18.40 -31.19 0.95
CA PRO A 45 -18.68 -30.55 -0.34
C PRO A 45 -19.22 -29.14 -0.13
N GLY A 46 -18.49 -28.12 -0.59
CA GLY A 46 -18.90 -26.71 -0.53
C GLY A 46 -18.09 -25.81 0.40
N PHE A 47 -17.24 -26.37 1.29
CA PHE A 47 -16.36 -25.56 2.13
C PHE A 47 -15.11 -25.09 1.38
N GLN A 48 -14.91 -23.77 1.34
CA GLN A 48 -13.71 -23.15 0.78
C GLN A 48 -12.56 -23.23 1.78
N CYS A 49 -11.33 -23.47 1.29
CA CYS A 49 -10.14 -23.50 2.15
C CYS A 49 -9.87 -22.10 2.74
N PRO A 50 -9.82 -21.94 4.07
CA PRO A 50 -9.57 -20.65 4.68
C PRO A 50 -8.10 -20.23 4.54
N ILE A 51 -7.88 -18.93 4.57
CA ILE A 51 -6.56 -18.35 4.79
C ILE A 51 -6.34 -18.32 6.30
N ARG A 52 -5.24 -18.91 6.78
CA ARG A 52 -4.87 -18.88 8.20
C ARG A 52 -4.03 -17.65 8.49
N LEU A 53 -4.42 -16.89 9.50
CA LEU A 53 -3.69 -15.74 10.01
C LEU A 53 -3.12 -16.10 11.38
N GLU A 54 -1.82 -16.37 11.43
CA GLU A 54 -1.11 -16.70 12.68
C GLU A 54 -0.44 -15.47 13.29
N ASP A 55 0.05 -14.55 12.46
CA ASP A 55 0.68 -13.30 12.90
C ASP A 55 -0.22 -12.10 12.54
N PRO A 56 -0.65 -11.31 13.54
CA PRO A 56 -1.45 -10.10 13.30
C PRO A 56 -0.79 -9.09 12.37
N ARG A 57 0.55 -9.08 12.27
CA ARG A 57 1.30 -8.20 11.36
C ARG A 57 1.05 -8.54 9.90
N MET A 58 0.56 -9.74 9.57
CA MET A 58 0.35 -10.13 8.17
C MET A 58 -0.92 -9.54 7.56
N ILE A 59 -1.73 -8.79 8.32
CA ILE A 59 -2.98 -8.22 7.83
C ILE A 59 -3.10 -6.75 8.20
N LYS A 60 -3.61 -5.94 7.26
CA LYS A 60 -3.95 -4.54 7.51
C LYS A 60 -5.20 -4.14 6.73
N VAL A 61 -6.07 -3.37 7.39
CA VAL A 61 -7.27 -2.79 6.78
C VAL A 61 -7.00 -1.35 6.39
N PHE A 62 -7.31 -1.02 5.14
CA PHE A 62 -7.15 0.32 4.58
C PHE A 62 -8.52 0.94 4.26
N PRO A 63 -8.75 2.21 4.67
CA PRO A 63 -10.05 2.87 4.55
C PRO A 63 -10.33 3.41 3.13
N LEU A 64 -10.11 2.60 2.10
CA LEU A 64 -10.37 2.90 0.69
C LEU A 64 -10.68 1.62 -0.08
N SER A 65 -11.38 1.74 -1.21
CA SER A 65 -11.70 0.60 -2.07
C SER A 65 -10.47 0.08 -2.81
N LEU A 66 -10.49 -1.21 -3.17
CA LEU A 66 -9.39 -1.85 -3.89
C LEU A 66 -9.11 -1.13 -5.21
N ALA A 67 -10.16 -0.77 -5.95
CA ALA A 67 -10.03 -0.01 -7.19
C ALA A 67 -9.32 1.34 -6.98
N LYS A 68 -9.65 2.06 -5.89
CA LYS A 68 -8.98 3.32 -5.56
C LYS A 68 -7.53 3.10 -5.12
N MET A 69 -7.25 2.04 -4.37
CA MET A 69 -5.90 1.67 -3.95
C MET A 69 -5.00 1.38 -5.15
N LEU A 70 -5.44 0.52 -6.07
CA LEU A 70 -4.69 0.17 -7.28
C LEU A 70 -4.45 1.39 -8.17
N ALA A 71 -5.51 2.16 -8.46
CA ALA A 71 -5.39 3.37 -9.27
C ALA A 71 -4.45 4.40 -8.63
N MET A 72 -4.46 4.53 -7.30
CA MET A 72 -3.54 5.42 -6.59
C MET A 72 -2.09 4.95 -6.73
N GLY A 73 -1.82 3.65 -6.56
CA GLY A 73 -0.49 3.07 -6.74
C GLY A 73 0.10 3.38 -8.12
N ASP A 74 -0.67 3.12 -9.18
CA ASP A 74 -0.26 3.38 -10.57
C ASP A 74 0.05 4.86 -10.82
N GLN A 75 -0.77 5.76 -10.26
CA GLN A 75 -0.59 7.20 -10.42
C GLN A 75 0.63 7.74 -9.66
N ILE A 76 0.90 7.25 -8.45
CA ILE A 76 1.99 7.81 -7.64
C ILE A 76 3.36 7.28 -8.02
N ARG A 77 3.45 5.99 -8.42
CA ARG A 77 4.72 5.27 -8.56
C ARG A 77 5.74 6.00 -9.44
N PRO A 78 5.36 6.60 -10.60
CA PRO A 78 6.30 7.35 -11.45
C PRO A 78 6.89 8.59 -10.79
N PHE A 79 6.24 9.14 -9.77
CA PHE A 79 6.65 10.38 -9.08
C PHE A 79 7.29 10.11 -7.72
N SER A 80 7.31 8.85 -7.27
CA SER A 80 7.86 8.42 -6.00
C SER A 80 9.29 7.89 -6.13
N ILE A 81 9.59 7.19 -7.22
CA ILE A 81 10.83 6.45 -7.43
C ILE A 81 11.94 7.38 -7.97
N ARG A 82 13.16 7.20 -7.46
CA ARG A 82 14.37 7.83 -7.99
C ARG A 82 14.84 7.03 -9.21
N GLN A 83 15.08 7.70 -10.33
CA GLN A 83 15.60 7.06 -11.53
C GLN A 83 17.10 6.80 -11.39
N HIS A 84 17.64 5.84 -12.16
CA HIS A 84 19.06 5.48 -12.14
C HIS A 84 20.02 6.64 -12.45
N ASN A 85 19.56 7.65 -13.19
CA ASN A 85 20.31 8.87 -13.51
C ASN A 85 20.24 9.95 -12.41
N ASN A 86 19.84 9.57 -11.18
CA ASN A 86 19.67 10.49 -10.06
C ASN A 86 18.60 11.60 -10.30
N MET A 87 17.63 11.34 -11.19
CA MET A 87 16.51 12.26 -11.42
C MET A 87 15.22 11.75 -10.78
N ARG A 88 14.29 12.67 -10.55
CA ARG A 88 12.91 12.38 -10.12
C ARG A 88 11.93 13.11 -11.01
N LYS A 89 10.77 12.51 -11.24
CA LYS A 89 9.68 13.11 -12.00
C LYS A 89 8.86 14.04 -11.12
N CYS A 90 8.68 15.28 -11.55
CA CYS A 90 7.86 16.25 -10.86
C CYS A 90 6.38 15.89 -10.97
N HIS A 91 5.70 15.73 -9.84
CA HIS A 91 4.26 15.50 -9.83
C HIS A 91 3.47 16.72 -10.31
N GLY A 92 4.01 17.95 -10.23
CA GLY A 92 3.38 19.16 -10.75
C GLY A 92 3.41 19.24 -12.27
N CYS A 93 4.59 19.46 -12.84
CA CYS A 93 4.78 19.70 -14.27
C CYS A 93 5.06 18.45 -15.12
N GLY A 94 5.38 17.30 -14.51
CA GLY A 94 5.69 16.07 -15.22
C GLY A 94 7.12 15.94 -15.73
N ASN A 95 7.94 17.00 -15.63
CA ASN A 95 9.34 16.98 -16.06
C ASN A 95 10.23 16.30 -15.03
N ASN A 96 11.36 15.75 -15.48
CA ASN A 96 12.39 15.23 -14.60
C ASN A 96 13.32 16.36 -14.14
N ALA A 97 13.74 16.33 -12.88
CA ALA A 97 14.78 17.21 -12.35
C ALA A 97 15.73 16.42 -11.43
N ALA A 98 16.91 16.99 -11.14
CA ALA A 98 17.88 16.38 -10.23
C ALA A 98 17.24 16.14 -8.85
N ALA A 99 17.39 14.94 -8.30
CA ALA A 99 16.69 14.55 -7.07
C ALA A 99 16.98 15.48 -5.88
N GLU A 100 18.21 15.99 -5.79
CA GLU A 100 18.69 16.89 -4.73
C GLU A 100 18.03 18.28 -4.75
N SER A 101 17.60 18.76 -5.91
CA SER A 101 16.97 20.08 -6.05
C SER A 101 15.46 20.05 -5.79
N MET A 102 14.86 18.86 -5.77
CA MET A 102 13.43 18.67 -5.62
C MET A 102 13.00 18.59 -4.16
N LYS A 103 11.75 18.98 -3.90
CA LYS A 103 11.11 18.89 -2.59
C LYS A 103 10.00 17.85 -2.62
N ARG A 104 10.00 16.96 -1.63
CA ARG A 104 8.91 16.00 -1.42
C ARG A 104 7.72 16.65 -0.71
N CYS A 105 6.53 16.11 -0.93
CA CYS A 105 5.35 16.50 -0.15
C CYS A 105 5.62 16.31 1.35
N GLY A 106 5.42 17.35 2.15
CA GLY A 106 5.66 17.32 3.60
C GLY A 106 4.62 16.54 4.43
N ILE A 107 3.51 16.12 3.82
CA ILE A 107 2.42 15.40 4.51
C ILE A 107 2.56 13.90 4.30
N CYS A 108 2.60 13.44 3.05
CA CYS A 108 2.64 12.00 2.75
C CYS A 108 4.02 11.49 2.32
N PHE A 109 4.96 12.38 1.97
CA PHE A 109 6.31 12.01 1.53
C PHE A 109 6.39 11.15 0.25
N SER A 110 5.28 10.95 -0.48
CA SER A 110 5.24 10.03 -1.63
C SER A 110 5.65 10.65 -2.95
N VAL A 111 5.51 11.97 -3.14
CA VAL A 111 5.69 12.61 -4.45
C VAL A 111 6.59 13.83 -4.35
N TRP A 112 7.29 14.14 -5.45
CA TRP A 112 8.31 15.18 -5.53
C TRP A 112 7.93 16.31 -6.48
N TYR A 113 8.44 17.51 -6.19
CA TYR A 113 8.16 18.74 -6.93
C TYR A 113 9.43 19.54 -7.17
N CYS A 114 9.53 20.20 -8.32
CA CYS A 114 10.65 21.11 -8.60
C CYS A 114 10.63 22.34 -7.69
N ASN A 115 9.44 22.86 -7.38
CA ASN A 115 9.24 24.11 -6.64
C ASN A 115 7.81 24.18 -6.06
N LYS A 116 7.51 25.28 -5.37
CA LYS A 116 6.23 25.51 -4.68
C LYS A 116 5.06 25.66 -5.67
N GLU A 117 5.32 26.20 -6.84
CA GLU A 117 4.34 26.36 -7.92
C GLU A 117 3.91 24.98 -8.43
N CYS A 118 4.87 24.09 -8.68
CA CYS A 118 4.61 22.69 -9.04
C CYS A 118 3.89 21.93 -7.93
N GLN A 119 4.21 22.18 -6.65
CA GLN A 119 3.50 21.57 -5.54
C GLN A 119 2.03 22.02 -5.50
N THR A 120 1.78 23.32 -5.66
CA THR A 120 0.42 23.87 -5.72
C THR A 120 -0.36 23.28 -6.89
N ALA A 121 0.24 23.24 -8.09
CA ALA A 121 -0.38 22.65 -9.27
C ALA A 121 -0.71 21.17 -9.04
N GLY A 122 0.26 20.37 -8.58
CA GLY A 122 0.01 18.95 -8.26
C GLY A 122 -1.05 18.74 -7.18
N TRP A 123 -1.18 19.67 -6.24
CA TRP A 123 -2.20 19.64 -5.19
C TRP A 123 -3.60 19.96 -5.71
N THR A 124 -3.77 21.02 -6.51
CA THR A 124 -5.09 21.54 -6.89
C THR A 124 -5.62 21.00 -8.22
N THR A 125 -4.74 20.75 -9.19
CA THR A 125 -5.15 20.38 -10.56
C THR A 125 -5.05 18.88 -10.84
N LYS A 126 -4.42 18.12 -9.93
CA LYS A 126 -4.31 16.66 -9.99
C LYS A 126 -5.01 16.01 -8.80
N THR A 127 -4.81 14.70 -8.61
CA THR A 127 -5.50 13.94 -7.55
C THR A 127 -4.80 14.02 -6.18
N HIS A 128 -3.67 14.71 -6.06
CA HIS A 128 -2.85 14.63 -4.85
C HIS A 128 -3.59 15.10 -3.59
N LYS A 129 -4.42 16.15 -3.66
CA LYS A 129 -5.20 16.59 -2.50
C LYS A 129 -6.10 15.49 -1.94
N SER A 130 -6.79 14.73 -2.80
CA SER A 130 -7.65 13.62 -2.36
C SER A 130 -6.87 12.40 -1.92
N ASP A 131 -5.68 12.19 -2.49
CA ASP A 131 -4.89 10.98 -2.29
C ASP A 131 -3.92 11.11 -1.10
N CYS A 132 -3.43 12.31 -0.83
CA CYS A 132 -2.44 12.60 0.22
C CYS A 132 -2.89 12.14 1.61
N LYS A 133 -4.18 12.26 1.92
CA LYS A 133 -4.75 11.82 3.20
C LYS A 133 -4.65 10.30 3.42
N PHE A 134 -4.58 9.51 2.36
CA PHE A 134 -4.39 8.05 2.43
C PHE A 134 -2.90 7.73 2.41
N LEU A 135 -2.15 8.39 1.52
CA LEU A 135 -0.71 8.23 1.38
C LEU A 135 0.08 8.62 2.64
N LYS A 136 -0.51 9.33 3.61
CA LYS A 136 0.15 9.54 4.91
C LYS A 136 0.44 8.23 5.64
N ASP A 137 -0.33 7.16 5.35
CA ASP A 137 -0.10 5.83 5.90
C ASP A 137 1.18 5.23 5.29
N PRO A 138 2.21 4.92 6.09
CA PRO A 138 3.46 4.34 5.59
C PRO A 138 3.26 2.99 4.93
N ASP A 139 2.33 2.16 5.41
CA ASP A 139 2.11 0.82 4.88
C ASP A 139 1.43 0.85 3.53
N LEU A 140 0.49 1.79 3.34
CA LEU A 140 -0.12 1.99 2.04
C LEU A 140 0.93 2.41 1.00
N ARG A 141 1.83 3.33 1.37
CA ARG A 141 2.94 3.74 0.49
C ARG A 141 3.88 2.59 0.21
N ALA A 142 4.22 1.81 1.23
CA ALA A 142 5.09 0.67 1.10
C ALA A 142 4.48 -0.34 0.13
N LEU A 143 3.18 -0.67 0.21
CA LEU A 143 2.52 -1.58 -0.74
C LEU A 143 2.72 -1.17 -2.22
N PHE A 144 2.77 0.13 -2.51
CA PHE A 144 2.96 0.66 -3.87
C PHE A 144 4.41 0.66 -4.36
N LEU A 145 5.37 0.70 -3.43
CA LEU A 145 6.79 0.88 -3.73
C LEU A 145 7.62 -0.38 -3.42
N PHE A 146 7.05 -1.33 -2.70
CA PHE A 146 7.68 -2.58 -2.33
C PHE A 146 7.92 -3.43 -3.58
N LYS A 147 9.14 -3.95 -3.68
CA LYS A 147 9.55 -4.85 -4.75
C LYS A 147 9.21 -6.29 -4.36
N TRP A 148 7.97 -6.66 -4.64
CA TRP A 148 7.42 -7.98 -4.28
C TRP A 148 8.20 -9.15 -4.87
N ASP A 149 8.86 -8.94 -6.00
CA ASP A 149 9.69 -9.91 -6.72
C ASP A 149 11.08 -10.10 -6.08
N GLU A 150 11.59 -9.13 -5.33
CA GLU A 150 12.91 -9.19 -4.69
C GLU A 150 12.83 -9.62 -3.20
N ALA A 151 11.62 -9.66 -2.62
CA ALA A 151 11.44 -9.94 -1.21
C ALA A 151 11.58 -11.45 -0.90
N GLN A 152 12.65 -11.80 -0.17
CA GLN A 152 12.90 -13.18 0.28
C GLN A 152 12.00 -13.59 1.46
N VAL A 153 11.68 -12.64 2.35
CA VAL A 153 10.80 -12.81 3.52
C VAL A 153 10.12 -11.46 3.79
N CYS A 154 8.81 -11.45 4.01
CA CYS A 154 8.07 -10.25 4.41
C CYS A 154 7.66 -10.37 5.88
N ASP A 155 8.18 -9.50 6.75
CA ASP A 155 7.92 -9.50 8.20
C ASP A 155 6.52 -8.95 8.58
N GLY A 156 5.65 -8.74 7.60
CA GLY A 156 4.33 -8.11 7.75
C GLY A 156 4.41 -6.59 7.89
N PHE A 157 3.32 -6.00 8.38
CA PHE A 157 3.19 -4.57 8.65
C PHE A 157 3.86 -4.19 10.00
N PRO A 158 4.57 -3.05 10.08
CA PRO A 158 4.78 -2.10 9.00
C PRO A 158 5.76 -2.62 7.94
N LEU A 159 5.42 -2.42 6.67
CA LEU A 159 6.22 -2.94 5.57
C LEU A 159 7.52 -2.14 5.46
N ARG A 160 8.64 -2.85 5.57
CA ARG A 160 9.97 -2.28 5.33
C ARG A 160 10.22 -2.22 3.84
N VAL A 161 10.07 -1.04 3.24
CA VAL A 161 10.58 -0.82 1.89
C VAL A 161 12.09 -0.98 1.95
N ALA A 162 12.69 -1.75 1.03
CA ALA A 162 14.15 -1.78 0.90
C ALA A 162 14.64 -0.33 0.81
N ASP A 163 15.49 0.08 1.75
CA ASP A 163 15.95 1.46 1.82
C ASP A 163 16.56 1.84 0.46
N ASP A 164 15.88 2.72 -0.27
CA ASP A 164 16.53 3.58 -1.25
C ASP A 164 17.34 4.59 -0.45
N SER A 165 18.47 4.13 0.11
CA SER A 165 19.47 4.94 0.80
C SER A 165 19.61 6.29 0.07
N CYS A 166 19.42 7.36 0.85
CA CYS A 166 19.45 8.77 0.46
C CYS A 166 20.38 9.12 -0.71
#